data_AF-A0A2A4FJV4-F1
#
_entry.id   AF-A0A2A4FJV4-F1
#
_cell.length_a   1.000
_cell.length_b   1.000
_cell.length_c   1.000
_cell.angle_alpha   90.00
_cell.angle_beta   90.00
_cell.angle_gamma   90.00
#
_symmetry.space_group_name_H-M   'P 1'
#
loop_
_entity.id
_entity.type
_entity.pdbx_description
1 polymer ?
#
loop_
_entity_poly.entity_id
_entity_poly.type
_entity_poly.pdbx_seq_one_letter_code
_entity_poly.pdbx_strand_id
1 'polypeptide(L)'
;MEFRSLVLLSDVCMRKILNMLSARRGIDHATLNAETDVLNAAIRSVAIPVDDRVAFGMRAAEVAGQVTPAAIDMLVSRLHAPTSPIPEAFESSARGHGAWLAAWQFAVFEILFQFRESALGVLREIAWGEYDWTQGNALEILVRLAAKGIGREDTIADFHREFERVSDEAKRYAIGPLLHRAKFESEVAAIVGELHSVPEWREVVWEMEGRKS
;
A
#
# COMPACT_ATOMS: atom_id res chain seq x y z
N MET A 1 -28.98 3.19 13.94
CA MET A 1 -28.28 2.45 15.00
C MET A 1 -27.81 1.13 14.42
N GLU A 2 -26.77 1.14 13.57
CA GLU A 2 -26.26 -0.05 12.86
C GLU A 2 -24.73 -0.08 12.74
N PHE A 3 -24.01 0.68 13.56
CA PHE A 3 -22.54 0.67 13.57
C PHE A 3 -21.91 -0.51 14.34
N ARG A 4 -22.72 -1.34 15.00
CA ARG A 4 -22.22 -2.48 15.80
C ARG A 4 -22.08 -3.78 15.01
N SER A 5 -22.75 -3.93 13.86
CA SER A 5 -22.75 -5.20 13.11
C SER A 5 -21.50 -5.39 12.24
N LEU A 6 -20.96 -4.31 11.63
CA LEU A 6 -19.76 -4.40 10.79
C LEU A 6 -18.46 -4.62 11.58
N VAL A 7 -18.37 -4.14 12.82
CA VAL A 7 -17.21 -4.36 13.70
C VAL A 7 -17.11 -5.82 14.15
N LEU A 8 -18.24 -6.53 14.25
CA LEU A 8 -18.28 -7.94 14.64
C LEU A 8 -17.85 -8.89 13.52
N LEU A 9 -18.08 -8.53 12.26
CA LEU A 9 -17.70 -9.37 11.11
C LEU A 9 -16.19 -9.34 10.81
N SER A 10 -15.51 -8.20 11.02
CA SER A 10 -14.05 -8.12 10.89
C SER A 10 -13.33 -8.86 12.02
N ASP A 11 -13.90 -8.84 13.23
CA ASP A 11 -13.35 -9.48 14.42
C ASP A 11 -13.42 -11.02 14.34
N VAL A 12 -14.48 -11.58 13.72
CA VAL A 12 -14.60 -13.03 13.50
C VAL A 12 -13.59 -13.55 12.45
N CYS A 13 -13.32 -12.77 11.40
CA CYS A 13 -12.33 -13.12 10.38
C CYS A 13 -10.90 -13.00 10.94
N MET A 14 -10.61 -11.92 11.66
CA MET A 14 -9.35 -11.71 12.38
C MET A 14 -9.09 -12.80 13.44
N ARG A 15 -10.11 -13.20 14.21
CA ARG A 15 -9.96 -14.31 15.17
C ARG A 15 -9.70 -15.65 14.51
N LYS A 16 -10.24 -15.92 13.32
CA LYS A 16 -9.92 -17.17 12.59
C LYS A 16 -8.47 -17.18 12.11
N ILE A 17 -7.95 -16.06 11.61
CA ILE A 17 -6.55 -15.93 11.18
C ILE A 17 -5.60 -16.04 12.38
N LEU A 18 -5.88 -15.32 13.47
CA LEU A 18 -5.12 -15.41 14.74
C LEU A 18 -5.16 -16.80 15.37
N ASN A 19 -6.31 -17.50 15.31
CA ASN A 19 -6.43 -18.87 15.83
C ASN A 19 -5.72 -19.90 14.94
N MET A 20 -5.70 -19.71 13.61
CA MET A 20 -4.90 -20.57 12.71
C MET A 20 -3.40 -20.38 12.91
N LEU A 21 -2.96 -19.15 13.21
CA LEU A 21 -1.55 -18.83 13.51
C LEU A 21 -1.14 -19.34 14.90
N SER A 22 -2.02 -19.20 15.91
CA SER A 22 -1.76 -19.70 17.28
C SER A 22 -1.78 -21.23 17.38
N ALA A 23 -2.56 -21.92 16.55
CA ALA A 23 -2.62 -23.39 16.55
C ALA A 23 -1.36 -24.05 15.94
N ARG A 24 -0.45 -23.28 15.32
CA ARG A 24 0.71 -23.83 14.59
C ARG A 24 2.08 -23.63 15.24
N ARG A 25 2.19 -22.98 16.40
CA ARG A 25 3.42 -22.99 17.23
C ARG A 25 3.10 -22.36 18.59
N GLY A 26 3.61 -22.95 19.67
CA GLY A 26 3.61 -22.31 20.99
C GLY A 26 4.55 -21.09 20.98
N ILE A 27 4.08 -19.99 20.41
CA ILE A 27 4.79 -18.72 20.36
C ILE A 27 4.50 -17.97 21.65
N ASP A 28 5.54 -17.60 22.38
CA ASP A 28 5.44 -16.75 23.56
C ASP A 28 4.84 -15.38 23.17
N HIS A 29 3.71 -15.04 23.80
CA HIS A 29 3.00 -13.78 23.58
C HIS A 29 3.90 -12.54 23.78
N ALA A 30 4.90 -12.62 24.66
CA ALA A 30 5.84 -11.52 24.87
C ALA A 30 6.70 -11.25 23.61
N THR A 31 7.09 -12.32 22.90
CA THR A 31 7.89 -12.21 21.68
C THR A 31 7.05 -11.63 20.53
N LEU A 32 5.80 -12.07 20.39
CA LEU A 32 4.86 -11.55 19.38
C LEU A 32 4.59 -10.04 19.57
N ASN A 33 4.44 -9.60 20.82
CA ASN A 33 4.22 -8.20 21.14
C ASN A 33 5.47 -7.34 20.84
N ALA A 34 6.67 -7.84 21.18
CA ALA A 34 7.92 -7.15 20.87
C ALA A 34 8.15 -7.02 19.36
N GLU A 35 7.89 -8.07 18.58
CA GLU A 35 7.99 -8.02 17.11
C GLU A 35 7.00 -7.03 16.51
N THR A 36 5.78 -6.98 17.05
CA THR A 36 4.75 -6.01 16.64
C THR A 36 5.18 -4.57 16.93
N ASP A 37 5.75 -4.32 18.10
CA ASP A 37 6.21 -2.98 18.50
C ASP A 37 7.39 -2.49 17.65
N VAL A 38 8.33 -3.39 17.35
CA VAL A 38 9.46 -3.09 16.46
C VAL A 38 8.97 -2.75 15.06
N LEU A 39 8.05 -3.53 14.51
CA LEU A 39 7.50 -3.26 13.18
C LEU A 39 6.72 -1.95 13.15
N ASN A 40 5.90 -1.68 14.17
CA ASN A 40 5.16 -0.44 14.29
C ASN A 40 6.09 0.78 14.36
N ALA A 41 7.20 0.68 15.08
CA ALA A 41 8.23 1.73 15.13
C ALA A 41 8.91 1.91 13.76
N ALA A 42 9.17 0.82 13.03
CA ALA A 42 9.75 0.86 11.70
C ALA A 42 8.83 1.58 10.70
N ILE A 43 7.55 1.18 10.61
CA ILE A 43 6.54 1.81 9.73
C ILE A 43 6.41 3.30 10.09
N ARG A 44 6.29 3.62 11.39
CA ARG A 44 6.22 5.01 11.88
C ARG A 44 7.40 5.84 11.39
N SER A 45 8.61 5.29 11.43
CA SER A 45 9.81 6.02 11.02
C SER A 45 9.84 6.34 9.53
N VAL A 46 9.21 5.52 8.69
CA VAL A 46 9.01 5.79 7.26
C VAL A 46 7.86 6.78 7.04
N ALA A 47 6.78 6.70 7.83
CA ALA A 47 5.58 7.52 7.67
C ALA A 47 5.80 9.00 8.02
N ILE A 48 6.69 9.32 8.97
CA ILE A 48 6.96 10.71 9.39
C ILE A 48 7.42 11.60 8.23
N PRO A 49 8.44 11.23 7.42
CA PRO A 49 8.92 12.07 6.32
C PRO A 49 8.08 11.97 5.04
N VAL A 50 6.78 11.64 5.09
CA VAL A 50 5.94 11.36 3.91
C VAL A 50 5.96 12.45 2.82
N ASP A 51 6.16 13.71 3.20
CA ASP A 51 6.18 14.84 2.26
C ASP A 51 7.57 15.08 1.64
N ASP A 52 8.63 14.53 2.23
CA ASP A 52 9.97 14.52 1.65
C ASP A 52 10.20 13.18 0.94
N ARG A 53 9.94 13.19 -0.37
CA ARG A 53 10.05 12.01 -1.23
C ARG A 53 11.40 11.30 -1.14
N VAL A 54 12.50 12.05 -0.99
CA VAL A 54 13.85 11.47 -0.93
C VAL A 54 14.04 10.80 0.42
N ALA A 55 13.75 11.51 1.51
CA ALA A 55 13.86 10.97 2.86
C ALA A 55 12.93 9.77 3.08
N PHE A 56 11.69 9.84 2.59
CA PHE A 56 10.70 8.78 2.63
C PHE A 56 11.19 7.49 1.95
N GLY A 57 11.65 7.60 0.70
CA GLY A 57 12.17 6.45 -0.05
C GLY A 57 13.44 5.86 0.55
N MET A 58 14.37 6.71 0.99
CA MET A 58 15.60 6.27 1.68
C MET A 58 15.27 5.52 2.97
N ARG A 59 14.33 6.04 3.77
CA ARG A 59 13.95 5.42 5.03
C ARG A 59 13.22 4.09 4.84
N ALA A 60 12.37 3.98 3.83
CA ALA A 60 11.74 2.71 3.46
C ALA A 60 12.79 1.65 3.06
N ALA A 61 13.79 2.03 2.27
CA ALA A 61 14.89 1.14 1.89
C ALA A 61 15.74 0.69 3.10
N GLU A 62 16.06 1.62 4.01
CA GLU A 62 16.77 1.29 5.25
C GLU A 62 15.97 0.31 6.12
N VAL A 63 14.67 0.56 6.31
CA VAL A 63 13.78 -0.32 7.07
C VAL A 63 13.69 -1.69 6.41
N ALA A 64 13.52 -1.77 5.08
CA ALA A 64 13.49 -3.03 4.37
C ALA A 64 14.82 -3.82 4.41
N GLY A 65 15.94 -3.16 4.73
CA GLY A 65 17.20 -3.85 5.05
C GLY A 65 17.22 -4.48 6.45
N GLN A 66 16.35 -4.04 7.35
CA GLN A 66 16.24 -4.49 8.74
C GLN A 66 15.08 -5.48 8.93
N VAL A 67 13.96 -5.26 8.23
CA VAL A 67 12.82 -6.18 8.18
C VAL A 67 12.89 -7.02 6.91
N THR A 68 12.88 -8.35 7.03
CA THR A 68 12.95 -9.25 5.87
C THR A 68 11.59 -9.44 5.22
N PRO A 69 11.50 -9.98 3.98
CA PRO A 69 10.22 -10.33 3.36
C PRO A 69 9.33 -11.28 4.19
N ALA A 70 9.87 -11.97 5.19
CA ALA A 70 9.06 -12.76 6.13
C ALA A 70 8.06 -11.89 6.94
N ALA A 71 8.26 -10.57 7.00
CA ALA A 71 7.37 -9.63 7.67
C ALA A 71 6.18 -9.15 6.81
N ILE A 72 6.05 -9.60 5.56
CA ILE A 72 5.00 -9.15 4.63
C ILE A 72 3.59 -9.27 5.23
N ASP A 73 3.23 -10.45 5.75
CA ASP A 73 1.91 -10.68 6.35
C ASP A 73 1.65 -9.75 7.53
N MET A 74 2.69 -9.53 8.35
CA MET A 74 2.59 -8.66 9.51
C MET A 74 2.43 -7.19 9.09
N LEU A 75 3.18 -6.72 8.09
CA LEU A 75 3.04 -5.38 7.49
C LEU A 75 1.63 -5.14 6.95
N VAL A 76 1.10 -6.09 6.18
CA VAL A 76 -0.24 -5.99 5.61
C VAL A 76 -1.30 -5.94 6.70
N SER A 77 -1.14 -6.74 7.76
CA SER A 77 -2.03 -6.69 8.93
C SER A 77 -2.04 -5.33 9.66
N ARG A 78 -1.08 -4.45 9.37
CA ARG A 78 -0.98 -3.10 9.98
C ARG A 78 -1.57 -1.99 9.11
N LEU A 79 -2.00 -2.24 7.87
CA LEU A 79 -2.49 -1.19 6.95
C LEU A 79 -3.56 -0.28 7.57
N HIS A 80 -4.44 -0.83 8.40
CA HIS A 80 -5.55 -0.11 9.02
C HIS A 80 -5.37 0.12 10.53
N ALA A 81 -4.16 -0.11 11.05
CA ALA A 81 -3.85 -0.06 12.48
C ALA A 81 -2.64 0.86 12.77
N PRO A 82 -2.71 2.16 12.41
CA PRO A 82 -1.63 3.10 12.71
C PRO A 82 -1.45 3.24 14.21
N THR A 83 -0.21 3.47 14.64
CA THR A 83 0.06 3.65 16.07
C THR A 83 -0.60 4.90 16.63
N SER A 84 -0.98 4.82 17.91
CA SER A 84 -1.41 5.94 18.74
C SER A 84 -0.48 6.08 19.96
N PRO A 85 -0.16 7.30 20.43
CA PRO A 85 -0.54 8.59 19.85
C PRO A 85 0.15 8.87 18.50
N ILE A 86 -0.43 9.79 17.72
CA ILE A 86 0.22 10.30 16.50
C ILE A 86 1.50 11.03 16.92
N PRO A 87 2.67 10.72 16.32
CA PRO A 87 3.92 11.39 16.67
C PRO A 87 3.85 12.91 16.47
N GLU A 88 4.42 13.68 17.40
CA GLU A 88 4.49 15.15 17.29
C GLU A 88 5.23 15.59 16.02
N ALA A 89 6.27 14.85 15.63
CA ALA A 89 7.04 15.10 14.42
C ALA A 89 6.23 15.01 13.11
N PHE A 90 5.01 14.44 13.15
CA PHE A 90 4.08 14.42 12.02
C PHE A 90 3.18 15.66 11.97
N GLU A 91 3.27 16.56 12.94
CA GLU A 91 2.44 17.78 13.03
C GLU A 91 0.94 17.48 13.06
N SER A 92 0.55 16.53 13.93
CA SER A 92 -0.82 15.98 14.01
C SER A 92 -1.91 17.03 14.25
N SER A 93 -1.59 18.14 14.93
CA SER A 93 -2.51 19.26 15.17
C SER A 93 -2.89 20.01 13.89
N ALA A 94 -2.01 20.03 12.89
CA ALA A 94 -2.25 20.68 11.61
C ALA A 94 -2.87 19.73 10.57
N ARG A 95 -2.50 18.44 10.60
CA ARG A 95 -2.85 17.47 9.54
C ARG A 95 -4.03 16.55 9.88
N GLY A 96 -4.26 16.27 11.16
CA GLY A 96 -5.33 15.39 11.63
C GLY A 96 -5.06 13.88 11.44
N HIS A 97 -6.01 13.06 11.92
CA HIS A 97 -5.89 11.60 12.00
C HIS A 97 -5.91 10.91 10.63
N GLY A 98 -6.72 11.42 9.68
CA GLY A 98 -6.81 10.86 8.33
C GLY A 98 -5.49 10.97 7.57
N ALA A 99 -4.78 12.10 7.72
CA ALA A 99 -3.47 12.27 7.12
C ALA A 99 -2.42 11.32 7.70
N TRP A 100 -2.47 11.07 9.02
CA TRP A 100 -1.56 10.12 9.66
C TRP A 100 -1.77 8.69 9.15
N LEU A 101 -3.03 8.31 9.04
CA LEU A 101 -3.40 6.99 8.55
C LEU A 101 -3.01 6.80 7.07
N ALA A 102 -3.17 7.82 6.22
CA ALA A 102 -2.67 7.77 4.84
C ALA A 102 -1.14 7.65 4.79
N ALA A 103 -0.41 8.46 5.58
CA ALA A 103 1.06 8.39 5.67
C ALA A 103 1.55 7.01 6.14
N TRP A 104 0.83 6.41 7.10
CA TRP A 104 1.09 5.06 7.58
C TRP A 104 0.92 4.01 6.48
N GLN A 105 -0.18 4.09 5.71
CA GLN A 105 -0.41 3.17 4.59
C GLN A 105 0.65 3.33 3.51
N PHE A 106 0.97 4.56 3.12
CA PHE A 106 2.04 4.82 2.16
C PHE A 106 3.37 4.23 2.64
N ALA A 107 3.69 4.36 3.92
CA ALA A 107 4.90 3.77 4.49
C ALA A 107 4.91 2.23 4.37
N VAL A 108 3.79 1.55 4.68
CA VAL A 108 3.68 0.10 4.49
C VAL A 108 3.91 -0.29 3.03
N PHE A 109 3.24 0.37 2.09
CA PHE A 109 3.39 0.10 0.67
C PHE A 109 4.79 0.40 0.13
N GLU A 110 5.43 1.47 0.60
CA GLU A 110 6.80 1.80 0.21
C GLU A 110 7.80 0.78 0.75
N ILE A 111 7.59 0.22 1.95
CA ILE A 111 8.39 -0.91 2.45
C ILE A 111 8.15 -2.16 1.58
N LEU A 112 6.90 -2.48 1.24
CA LEU A 112 6.58 -3.61 0.35
C LEU A 112 7.23 -3.47 -1.03
N PHE A 113 7.30 -2.26 -1.57
CA PHE A 113 8.01 -1.99 -2.83
C PHE A 113 9.49 -2.39 -2.77
N GLN A 114 10.15 -2.22 -1.62
CA GLN A 114 11.55 -2.63 -1.44
C GLN A 114 11.73 -4.16 -1.40
N PHE A 115 10.67 -4.92 -1.12
CA PHE A 115 10.69 -6.38 -1.15
C PHE A 115 10.51 -6.97 -2.56
N ARG A 116 10.27 -6.12 -3.57
CA ARG A 116 10.33 -6.47 -4.99
C ARG A 116 9.46 -7.69 -5.33
N GLU A 117 10.05 -8.74 -5.89
CA GLU A 117 9.38 -9.98 -6.32
C GLU A 117 8.60 -10.63 -5.17
N SER A 118 9.11 -10.55 -3.93
CA SER A 118 8.51 -11.19 -2.77
C SER A 118 7.16 -10.60 -2.39
N ALA A 119 6.91 -9.33 -2.72
CA ALA A 119 5.66 -8.64 -2.42
C ALA A 119 4.60 -8.77 -3.52
N LEU A 120 4.94 -9.30 -4.71
CA LEU A 120 4.00 -9.33 -5.84
C LEU A 120 2.69 -10.06 -5.53
N GLY A 121 2.75 -11.18 -4.80
CA GLY A 121 1.57 -11.96 -4.43
C GLY A 121 0.58 -11.12 -3.62
N VAL A 122 1.04 -10.55 -2.50
CA VAL A 122 0.17 -9.76 -1.62
C VAL A 122 -0.29 -8.45 -2.27
N LEU A 123 0.54 -7.83 -3.10
CA LEU A 123 0.17 -6.61 -3.82
C LEU A 123 -0.96 -6.89 -4.82
N ARG A 124 -0.92 -8.03 -5.51
CA ARG A 124 -2.03 -8.46 -6.41
C ARG A 124 -3.28 -8.80 -5.62
N GLU A 125 -3.16 -9.50 -4.50
CA GLU A 125 -4.31 -9.81 -3.63
C GLU A 125 -5.01 -8.54 -3.15
N ILE A 126 -4.25 -7.51 -2.76
CA ILE A 126 -4.84 -6.22 -2.37
C ILE A 126 -5.41 -5.50 -3.59
N ALA A 127 -4.64 -5.36 -4.68
CA ALA A 127 -5.03 -4.57 -5.85
C ALA A 127 -6.32 -5.08 -6.54
N TRP A 128 -6.48 -6.40 -6.61
CA TRP A 128 -7.54 -7.06 -7.38
C TRP A 128 -8.57 -7.78 -6.50
N GLY A 129 -8.41 -7.73 -5.17
CA GLY A 129 -9.31 -8.35 -4.20
C GLY A 129 -10.62 -7.58 -3.99
N GLU A 130 -11.28 -7.86 -2.86
CA GLU A 130 -12.45 -7.08 -2.44
C GLU A 130 -12.10 -5.61 -2.25
N TYR A 131 -13.08 -4.73 -2.50
CA TYR A 131 -12.87 -3.28 -2.42
C TYR A 131 -12.32 -2.87 -1.05
N ASP A 132 -11.13 -2.29 -1.08
CA ASP A 132 -10.45 -1.66 0.03
C ASP A 132 -9.83 -0.36 -0.51
N TRP A 133 -9.99 0.75 0.20
CA TRP A 133 -9.36 2.05 -0.07
C TRP A 133 -7.83 2.00 -0.28
N THR A 134 -7.15 0.93 0.14
CA THR A 134 -5.74 0.67 -0.15
C THR A 134 -5.46 0.08 -1.53
N GLN A 135 -6.48 -0.33 -2.30
CA GLN A 135 -6.35 -0.83 -3.67
C GLN A 135 -5.55 0.12 -4.57
N GLY A 136 -5.84 1.42 -4.50
CA GLY A 136 -5.13 2.44 -5.28
C GLY A 136 -3.63 2.44 -5.02
N ASN A 137 -3.20 2.24 -3.76
CA ASN A 137 -1.80 2.16 -3.40
C ASN A 137 -1.14 0.89 -3.95
N ALA A 138 -1.81 -0.25 -3.84
CA ALA A 138 -1.27 -1.51 -4.38
C ALA A 138 -1.07 -1.44 -5.90
N LEU A 139 -2.05 -0.86 -6.62
CA LEU A 139 -1.96 -0.62 -8.07
C LEU A 139 -0.78 0.29 -8.44
N GLU A 140 -0.57 1.38 -7.68
CA GLU A 140 0.58 2.29 -7.86
C GLU A 140 1.92 1.56 -7.73
N ILE A 141 2.04 0.71 -6.70
CA ILE A 141 3.26 -0.05 -6.44
C ILE A 141 3.49 -1.11 -7.51
N LEU A 142 2.46 -1.83 -7.97
CA LEU A 142 2.58 -2.81 -9.06
C LEU A 142 3.12 -2.15 -10.33
N VAL A 143 2.61 -0.97 -10.70
CA VAL A 143 3.12 -0.22 -11.86
C VAL A 143 4.59 0.17 -11.68
N ARG A 144 4.99 0.63 -10.49
CA ARG A 144 6.38 0.98 -10.20
C ARG A 144 7.31 -0.24 -10.21
N LEU A 145 6.85 -1.41 -9.78
CA LEU A 145 7.61 -2.66 -9.88
C LEU A 145 7.74 -3.09 -11.34
N ALA A 146 6.66 -3.04 -12.12
CA ALA A 146 6.68 -3.32 -13.55
C ALA A 146 7.65 -2.40 -14.32
N ALA A 147 7.73 -1.13 -13.93
CA ALA A 147 8.70 -0.17 -14.48
C ALA A 147 10.15 -0.62 -14.25
N LYS A 148 10.43 -1.32 -13.15
CA LYS A 148 11.72 -1.94 -12.83
C LYS A 148 11.92 -3.32 -13.47
N GLY A 149 11.01 -3.76 -14.34
CA GLY A 149 11.02 -5.08 -14.98
C GLY A 149 10.53 -6.21 -14.07
N ILE A 150 9.96 -5.92 -12.91
CA ILE A 150 9.53 -6.91 -11.93
C ILE A 150 8.05 -7.23 -12.16
N GLY A 151 7.75 -8.47 -12.57
CA GLY A 151 6.37 -8.92 -12.83
C GLY A 151 5.65 -8.05 -13.86
N ARG A 152 6.38 -7.52 -14.85
CA ARG A 152 5.89 -6.51 -15.80
C ARG A 152 4.74 -7.04 -16.64
N GLU A 153 4.96 -8.17 -17.32
CA GLU A 153 4.01 -8.75 -18.27
C GLU A 153 2.72 -9.15 -17.57
N ASP A 154 2.84 -9.81 -16.41
CA ASP A 154 1.70 -10.16 -15.57
C ASP A 154 0.95 -8.92 -15.08
N THR A 155 1.66 -7.88 -14.63
CA THR A 155 1.03 -6.63 -14.17
C THR A 155 0.20 -6.01 -15.30
N ILE A 156 0.77 -5.88 -16.51
CA ILE A 156 0.05 -5.32 -17.66
C ILE A 156 -1.16 -6.19 -18.02
N ALA A 157 -1.01 -7.51 -18.01
CA ALA A 157 -2.10 -8.45 -18.27
C ALA A 157 -3.21 -8.36 -17.22
N ASP A 158 -2.86 -8.16 -15.94
CA ASP A 158 -3.80 -7.97 -14.84
C ASP A 158 -4.61 -6.68 -15.02
N PHE A 159 -3.95 -5.56 -15.36
CA PHE A 159 -4.65 -4.31 -15.66
C PHE A 159 -5.65 -4.47 -16.82
N HIS A 160 -5.29 -5.19 -17.88
CA HIS A 160 -6.23 -5.47 -18.97
C HIS A 160 -7.45 -6.30 -18.56
N ARG A 161 -7.31 -7.15 -17.54
CA ARG A 161 -8.34 -8.13 -17.16
C ARG A 161 -9.24 -7.64 -16.03
N GLU A 162 -8.67 -6.91 -15.07
CA GLU A 162 -9.32 -6.61 -13.79
C GLU A 162 -9.61 -5.12 -13.60
N PHE A 163 -8.90 -4.22 -14.30
CA PHE A 163 -8.96 -2.78 -13.99
C PHE A 163 -10.34 -2.17 -14.19
N GLU A 164 -11.15 -2.69 -15.11
CA GLU A 164 -12.54 -2.27 -15.31
C GLU A 164 -13.34 -2.31 -14.01
N ARG A 165 -13.13 -3.36 -13.19
CA ARG A 165 -13.86 -3.66 -11.95
C ARG A 165 -13.41 -2.84 -10.75
N VAL A 166 -12.26 -2.18 -10.85
CA VAL A 166 -11.73 -1.33 -9.77
C VAL A 166 -12.61 -0.09 -9.64
N SER A 167 -12.88 0.35 -8.40
CA SER A 167 -13.69 1.54 -8.18
C SER A 167 -13.01 2.81 -8.74
N ASP A 168 -13.79 3.77 -9.22
CA ASP A 168 -13.25 5.01 -9.80
C ASP A 168 -12.40 5.81 -8.82
N GLU A 169 -12.72 5.71 -7.53
CA GLU A 169 -11.92 6.29 -6.46
C GLU A 169 -10.51 5.67 -6.44
N ALA A 170 -10.41 4.34 -6.35
CA ALA A 170 -9.14 3.63 -6.34
C ALA A 170 -8.34 3.85 -7.64
N LYS A 171 -9.01 3.89 -8.80
CA LYS A 171 -8.39 4.22 -10.09
C LYS A 171 -7.71 5.60 -10.05
N ARG A 172 -8.41 6.63 -9.58
CA ARG A 172 -7.87 8.01 -9.48
C ARG A 172 -6.73 8.11 -8.47
N TYR A 173 -6.86 7.44 -7.32
CA TYR A 173 -5.81 7.41 -6.31
C TYR A 173 -4.53 6.75 -6.83
N ALA A 174 -4.63 5.71 -7.66
CA ALA A 174 -3.47 5.07 -8.28
C ALA A 174 -2.84 5.92 -9.39
N ILE A 175 -3.67 6.42 -10.33
CA ILE A 175 -3.18 7.04 -11.57
C ILE A 175 -2.54 8.41 -11.32
N GLY A 176 -3.06 9.23 -10.41
CA GLY A 176 -2.54 10.57 -10.16
C GLY A 176 -1.03 10.61 -9.83
N PRO A 177 -0.57 9.85 -8.81
CA PRO A 177 0.84 9.73 -8.49
C PRO A 177 1.68 9.20 -9.66
N LEU A 178 1.17 8.24 -10.42
CA LEU A 178 1.89 7.65 -11.56
C LEU A 178 2.08 8.65 -12.70
N LEU A 179 1.05 9.43 -13.04
CA LEU A 179 1.16 10.52 -14.02
C LEU A 179 2.14 11.60 -13.57
N HIS A 180 2.18 11.90 -12.27
CA HIS A 180 3.16 12.83 -11.73
C HIS A 180 4.59 12.27 -11.84
N ARG A 181 4.81 11.02 -11.46
CA ARG A 181 6.12 10.33 -11.55
C ARG A 181 6.61 10.21 -13.00
N ALA A 182 5.73 9.87 -13.94
CA ALA A 182 6.05 9.71 -15.36
C ALA A 182 6.67 10.96 -16.00
N LYS A 183 6.47 12.16 -15.43
CA LYS A 183 7.14 13.38 -15.88
C LYS A 183 8.65 13.39 -15.64
N PHE A 184 9.11 12.61 -14.67
CA PHE A 184 10.49 12.59 -14.20
C PHE A 184 11.15 11.20 -14.29
N GLU A 185 10.35 10.14 -14.42
CA GLU A 185 10.80 8.74 -14.45
C GLU A 185 10.39 8.09 -15.78
N SER A 186 11.35 7.94 -16.70
CA SER A 186 11.11 7.38 -18.03
C SER A 186 10.62 5.92 -18.01
N GLU A 187 11.11 5.12 -17.06
CA GLU A 187 10.67 3.73 -16.87
C GLU A 187 9.18 3.66 -16.49
N VAL A 188 8.72 4.55 -15.60
CA VAL A 188 7.31 4.65 -15.22
C VAL A 188 6.50 5.20 -16.39
N ALA A 189 7.01 6.20 -17.12
CA ALA A 189 6.37 6.73 -18.31
C ALA A 189 6.14 5.66 -19.38
N ALA A 190 7.06 4.70 -19.54
CA ALA A 190 6.90 3.59 -20.46
C ALA A 190 5.73 2.67 -20.06
N ILE A 191 5.60 2.30 -18.77
CA ILE A 191 4.46 1.49 -18.30
C ILE A 191 3.16 2.26 -18.46
N VAL A 192 3.12 3.52 -18.01
CA VAL A 192 1.95 4.39 -18.16
C VAL A 192 1.55 4.49 -19.63
N GLY A 193 2.52 4.66 -20.54
CA GLY A 193 2.33 4.65 -21.99
C GLY A 193 1.67 3.37 -22.49
N GLU A 194 2.16 2.21 -22.07
CA GLU A 194 1.58 0.91 -22.43
C GLU A 194 0.16 0.74 -21.89
N LEU A 195 -0.11 1.14 -20.63
CA LEU A 195 -1.44 1.04 -20.02
C LEU A 195 -2.50 1.93 -20.70
N HIS A 196 -2.13 2.83 -21.61
CA HIS A 196 -3.12 3.52 -22.45
C HIS A 196 -3.91 2.56 -23.37
N SER A 197 -3.45 1.32 -23.57
CA SER A 197 -4.23 0.27 -24.24
C SER A 197 -5.45 -0.20 -23.42
N VAL A 198 -5.47 0.05 -22.11
CA VAL A 198 -6.60 -0.28 -21.21
C VAL A 198 -7.63 0.86 -21.29
N PRO A 199 -8.88 0.60 -21.71
CA PRO A 199 -9.87 1.65 -21.94
C PRO A 199 -10.15 2.53 -20.71
N GLU A 200 -10.39 1.92 -19.56
CA GLU A 200 -10.74 2.62 -18.31
C GLU A 200 -9.55 3.38 -17.74
N TRP A 201 -8.32 2.92 -17.99
CA TRP A 201 -7.12 3.67 -17.66
C TRP A 201 -7.06 4.97 -18.47
N ARG A 202 -7.25 4.86 -19.79
CA ARG A 202 -7.22 6.01 -20.70
C ARG A 202 -8.29 7.04 -20.34
N GLU A 203 -9.48 6.59 -19.98
CA GLU A 203 -10.57 7.46 -19.53
C GLU A 203 -10.17 8.26 -18.28
N VAL A 204 -9.64 7.59 -17.26
CA VAL A 204 -9.21 8.27 -16.03
C VAL A 204 -8.06 9.25 -16.31
N VAL A 205 -7.08 8.88 -17.14
CA VAL A 205 -6.01 9.80 -17.55
C VAL A 205 -6.58 11.04 -18.23
N TRP A 206 -7.51 10.86 -19.17
CA TRP A 206 -8.18 11.96 -19.86
C TRP A 206 -8.92 12.89 -18.90
N GLU A 207 -9.66 12.34 -17.94
CA GLU A 207 -10.34 13.13 -16.91
C GLU A 207 -9.35 13.94 -16.05
N MET A 208 -8.23 13.32 -15.65
CA MET A 208 -7.23 13.96 -14.81
C MET A 208 -6.44 15.05 -15.53
N GLU A 209 -6.23 14.91 -16.84
CA GLU A 209 -5.59 15.94 -17.67
C GLU A 209 -6.55 17.06 -18.07
N GLY A 210 -7.81 16.72 -18.38
CA GLY A 210 -8.85 17.68 -18.76
C GLY A 210 -9.31 18.60 -17.63
N ARG A 211 -9.12 18.22 -16.36
CA ARG A 211 -9.39 19.08 -15.18
C ARG A 211 -8.34 20.19 -14.96
N LYS A 212 -7.33 20.32 -15.84
CA LYS A 212 -6.32 21.39 -15.79
C LYS A 212 -6.69 22.65 -16.61
N SER A 213 -7.93 22.77 -17.08
CA SER A 213 -8.44 23.98 -17.76
C SER A 213 -9.06 24.96 -16.78
#